data_AF-A0A1H1V359-F1
#
_entry.id   AF-A0A1H1V359-F1
#
_cell.length_a   1.000
_cell.length_b   1.000
_cell.length_c   1.000
_cell.angle_alpha   90.00
_cell.angle_beta   90.00
_cell.angle_gamma   90.00
#
_symmetry.space_group_name_H-M   'P 1'
#
loop_
_entity.id
_entity.type
_entity.pdbx_description
1 polymer ?
#
loop_
_entity_poly.entity_id
_entity_poly.type
_entity_poly.pdbx_seq_one_letter_code
_entity_poly.pdbx_strand_id
1 'polypeptide(L)'
;MTTLNKVFSLIILLTLTVSCGKDNDANFTLKGHIKGLKKGIVYLQKDGDSSIVDLDSMSITGQPEFTLHTNIEEPILLYLKLFKNDGEEHYIPFFADKGVTKINTTLNSFSYDSEITGSKHQELLEEYLGVMSKFNSQNLDIIEASFIAQQKNDSITLDSLDNLSNNIIKRKYAYTIQFAMNNKDNAIAPYLALYEAQHANPVYIDSIYNNLSLEVKNSLYGKKLGEVIARRKSSD
;
A
#
# COMPACT_ATOMS: atom_id res chain seq x y z
N MET A 1 82.02 5.02 24.81
CA MET A 1 81.27 3.75 24.67
C MET A 1 80.13 3.98 23.68
N THR A 2 80.30 3.39 22.49
CA THR A 2 79.28 2.78 21.61
C THR A 2 77.94 3.48 21.36
N THR A 3 77.83 4.03 20.14
CA THR A 3 76.62 4.12 19.30
C THR A 3 75.93 2.77 19.11
N LEU A 4 74.58 2.69 19.12
CA LEU A 4 73.86 1.60 18.43
C LEU A 4 72.36 1.87 18.16
N ASN A 5 72.03 1.93 16.86
CA ASN A 5 70.83 1.46 16.13
C ASN A 5 69.43 2.00 16.49
N LYS A 6 68.74 2.79 15.63
CA LYS A 6 68.08 2.48 14.34
C LYS A 6 67.15 1.24 14.38
N VAL A 7 65.87 1.52 14.07
CA VAL A 7 64.79 0.61 13.60
C VAL A 7 64.04 -0.17 14.69
N PHE A 8 62.85 0.32 15.03
CA PHE A 8 61.60 -0.46 15.17
C PHE A 8 60.45 0.55 15.03
N SER A 9 60.02 0.82 13.81
CA SER A 9 58.88 0.14 13.19
C SER A 9 57.55 0.60 13.78
N LEU A 10 57.00 1.62 13.13
CA LEU A 10 55.63 1.60 12.61
C LEU A 10 54.55 1.10 13.60
N ILE A 11 54.23 1.90 14.62
CA ILE A 11 52.94 1.79 15.31
C ILE A 11 51.92 2.56 14.45
N ILE A 12 51.53 1.95 13.34
CA ILE A 12 50.23 2.20 12.73
C ILE A 12 49.25 1.54 13.70
N LEU A 13 48.70 2.35 14.61
CA LEU A 13 47.55 1.93 15.38
C LEU A 13 46.39 1.83 14.39
N LEU A 14 46.15 0.59 13.96
CA LEU A 14 45.02 0.17 13.16
C LEU A 14 43.76 0.56 13.95
N THR A 15 43.20 1.73 13.66
CA THR A 15 41.81 2.04 14.03
C THR A 15 40.96 1.09 13.20
N LEU A 16 40.68 -0.08 13.76
CA LEU A 16 39.57 -0.90 13.35
C LEU A 16 38.33 -0.05 13.58
N THR A 17 37.91 0.71 12.56
CA THR A 17 36.54 1.17 12.48
C THR A 17 35.72 -0.09 12.31
N VAL A 18 35.30 -0.65 13.44
CA VAL A 18 34.17 -1.56 13.49
C VAL A 18 33.05 -0.81 12.80
N SER A 19 32.74 -1.25 11.58
CA SER A 19 31.56 -0.81 10.85
C SER A 19 30.39 -1.05 11.80
N CYS A 20 29.89 0.04 12.36
CA CYS A 20 28.67 0.06 13.15
C CYS A 20 27.56 -0.36 12.19
N GLY A 21 27.22 -1.65 12.18
CA GLY A 21 25.92 -2.07 11.68
C GLY A 21 24.92 -1.28 12.51
N LYS A 22 24.23 -0.33 11.88
CA LYS A 22 23.14 0.39 12.52
C LYS A 22 22.12 -0.68 12.90
N ASP A 23 22.06 -1.03 14.18
CA ASP A 23 20.81 -1.49 14.76
C ASP A 23 19.83 -0.34 14.50
N ASN A 24 18.96 -0.54 13.50
CA ASN A 24 18.02 0.48 13.09
C ASN A 24 16.94 0.54 14.20
N ASP A 25 16.95 1.61 15.01
CA ASP A 25 15.92 1.93 16.02
C ASP A 25 14.54 2.24 15.40
N ALA A 26 14.34 1.86 14.14
CA ALA A 26 13.10 2.05 13.40
C ALA A 26 12.01 1.12 13.94
N ASN A 27 10.82 1.68 14.17
CA ASN A 27 9.68 0.91 14.68
C ASN A 27 8.96 0.09 13.60
N PHE A 28 9.31 0.25 12.33
CA PHE A 28 8.82 -0.53 11.20
C PHE A 28 9.97 -1.06 10.34
N THR A 29 9.82 -2.31 9.89
CA THR A 29 10.75 -2.99 8.99
C THR A 29 9.97 -3.70 7.87
N LEU A 30 10.29 -3.37 6.62
CA LEU A 30 9.87 -4.11 5.44
C LEU A 30 10.97 -5.08 5.03
N LYS A 31 10.68 -6.37 5.06
CA LYS A 31 11.54 -7.41 4.47
C LYS A 31 10.95 -7.83 3.14
N GLY A 32 11.72 -7.80 2.07
CA GLY A 32 11.20 -8.17 0.76
C GLY A 32 12.08 -9.14 0.00
N HIS A 33 11.45 -9.89 -0.88
CA HIS A 33 12.10 -10.81 -1.82
C HIS A 33 11.49 -10.64 -3.22
N ILE A 34 12.32 -10.34 -4.22
CA ILE A 34 11.89 -10.24 -5.62
C ILE A 34 12.58 -11.33 -6.43
N LYS A 35 11.85 -12.42 -6.69
CA LYS A 35 12.37 -13.55 -7.45
C LYS A 35 12.72 -13.11 -8.88
N GLY A 36 13.96 -13.39 -9.28
CA GLY A 36 14.47 -13.10 -10.62
C GLY A 36 15.08 -11.70 -10.80
N LEU A 37 15.03 -10.83 -9.77
CA LEU A 37 15.67 -9.53 -9.83
C LEU A 37 17.19 -9.66 -9.60
N LYS A 38 17.99 -9.24 -10.59
CA LYS A 38 19.45 -9.24 -10.51
C LYS A 38 20.04 -7.87 -10.13
N LYS A 39 19.41 -6.80 -10.61
CA LYS A 39 19.80 -5.42 -10.40
C LYS A 39 18.57 -4.53 -10.43
N GLY A 40 18.49 -3.59 -9.51
CA GLY A 40 17.41 -2.60 -9.43
C GLY A 40 17.58 -1.76 -8.15
N ILE A 41 16.69 -0.79 -7.96
CA ILE A 41 16.61 -0.04 -6.70
C ILE A 41 15.18 -0.20 -6.18
N VAL A 42 15.05 -0.59 -4.93
CA VAL A 42 13.75 -0.59 -4.24
C VAL A 42 13.63 0.64 -3.37
N TYR A 43 12.44 1.20 -3.31
CA TYR A 43 12.10 2.34 -2.47
C TYR A 43 10.91 1.98 -1.59
N LEU A 44 10.97 2.38 -0.33
CA LEU A 44 9.82 2.43 0.56
C LEU A 44 9.28 3.85 0.52
N GLN A 45 8.03 4.01 0.12
CA GLN A 45 7.45 5.32 -0.15
C GLN A 45 6.11 5.51 0.56
N LYS A 46 5.70 6.77 0.72
CA LYS A 46 4.35 7.17 1.11
C LYS A 46 3.87 8.34 0.27
N ASP A 47 2.56 8.55 0.28
CA ASP A 47 1.97 9.80 -0.20
C ASP A 47 2.33 10.94 0.76
N GLY A 48 2.87 12.03 0.21
CA GLY A 48 2.93 13.35 0.85
C GLY A 48 1.75 14.22 0.41
N ASP A 49 1.78 15.50 0.78
CA ASP A 49 0.68 16.43 0.47
C ASP A 49 0.53 16.73 -1.02
N SER A 50 1.66 16.80 -1.74
CA SER A 50 1.68 17.11 -3.18
C SER A 50 2.64 16.24 -3.99
N SER A 51 3.35 15.31 -3.36
CA SER A 51 4.34 14.45 -4.00
C SER A 51 4.53 13.15 -3.23
N ILE A 52 5.10 12.14 -3.89
CA ILE A 52 5.57 10.92 -3.24
C ILE A 52 6.82 11.25 -2.41
N VAL A 53 6.92 10.65 -1.22
CA VAL A 53 8.06 10.80 -0.31
C VAL A 53 8.77 9.46 -0.15
N ASP A 54 10.07 9.46 -0.45
CA ASP A 54 10.96 8.32 -0.18
C ASP A 54 11.30 8.27 1.31
N LEU A 55 10.95 7.15 1.95
CA LEU A 55 11.21 6.89 3.36
C LEU A 55 12.52 6.14 3.56
N ASP A 56 12.82 5.21 2.66
CA ASP A 56 14.06 4.44 2.61
C ASP A 56 14.28 3.87 1.21
N SER A 57 15.50 3.44 0.91
CA SER A 57 15.81 2.79 -0.35
C SER A 57 17.00 1.83 -0.24
N MET A 58 17.06 0.86 -1.14
CA MET A 58 18.18 -0.07 -1.22
C MET A 58 18.47 -0.44 -2.68
N SER A 59 19.75 -0.37 -3.06
CA SER A 59 20.21 -0.90 -4.35
C SER A 59 20.39 -2.41 -4.25
N ILE A 60 19.73 -3.15 -5.14
CA ILE A 60 19.84 -4.60 -5.26
C ILE A 60 20.91 -4.94 -6.27
N THR A 61 21.86 -5.82 -5.89
CA THR A 61 22.90 -6.34 -6.79
C THR A 61 23.22 -7.78 -6.40
N GLY A 62 22.67 -8.74 -7.16
CA GLY A 62 22.93 -10.17 -6.97
C GLY A 62 22.28 -10.83 -5.75
N GLN A 63 21.67 -10.07 -4.84
CA GLN A 63 20.90 -10.58 -3.70
C GLN A 63 19.40 -10.30 -3.92
N PRO A 64 18.52 -11.33 -3.89
CA PRO A 64 17.10 -11.12 -4.17
C PRO A 64 16.32 -10.58 -2.96
N GLU A 65 16.93 -10.58 -1.78
CA GLU A 65 16.35 -10.12 -0.53
C GLU A 65 16.79 -8.68 -0.23
N PHE A 66 15.91 -7.90 0.36
CA PHE A 66 16.20 -6.55 0.83
C PHE A 66 15.47 -6.28 2.13
N THR A 67 15.95 -5.29 2.87
CA THR A 67 15.29 -4.80 4.08
C THR A 67 15.29 -3.28 4.05
N LEU A 68 14.13 -2.69 4.29
CA LEU A 68 13.90 -1.24 4.37
C LEU A 68 13.29 -0.92 5.72
N HIS A 69 13.56 0.28 6.24
CA HIS A 69 13.18 0.69 7.58
C HIS A 69 12.58 2.08 7.59
N THR A 70 11.60 2.31 8.45
CA THR A 70 11.11 3.66 8.73
C THR A 70 10.46 3.73 10.09
N ASN A 71 10.16 4.95 10.55
CA ASN A 71 9.32 5.16 11.72
C ASN A 71 7.92 5.57 11.26
N ILE A 72 6.92 4.83 11.73
CA ILE A 72 5.51 5.15 11.55
C ILE A 72 4.85 5.40 12.90
N GLU A 73 4.07 6.46 12.99
CA GLU A 73 3.38 6.83 14.23
C GLU A 73 2.12 6.00 14.43
N GLU A 74 1.42 5.72 13.34
CA GLU A 74 0.13 5.05 13.23
C GLU A 74 0.04 4.23 11.93
N PRO A 75 -0.96 3.33 11.79
CA PRO A 75 -1.16 2.54 10.58
C PRO A 75 -1.38 3.41 9.34
N ILE A 76 -0.63 3.13 8.27
CA ILE A 76 -0.65 3.93 7.03
C ILE A 76 -0.39 3.05 5.80
N LEU A 77 -0.97 3.42 4.65
CA LEU A 77 -0.64 2.83 3.37
C LEU A 77 0.75 3.31 2.92
N LEU A 78 1.65 2.35 2.70
CA LEU A 78 2.97 2.56 2.12
C LEU A 78 3.06 1.86 0.76
N TYR A 79 4.08 2.21 0.00
CA TYR A 79 4.34 1.65 -1.31
C TYR A 79 5.76 1.09 -1.36
N LEU A 80 5.88 -0.14 -1.85
CA LEU A 80 7.15 -0.68 -2.30
C LEU A 80 7.26 -0.39 -3.80
N LYS A 81 8.20 0.48 -4.18
CA LYS A 81 8.51 0.79 -5.58
C LYS A 81 9.73 0.01 -6.05
N LEU A 82 9.70 -0.50 -7.27
CA LEU A 82 10.86 -1.08 -7.95
C LEU A 82 11.26 -0.21 -9.15
N PHE A 83 12.48 0.34 -9.10
CA PHE A 83 13.11 1.00 -10.24
C PHE A 83 14.09 0.06 -10.94
N LYS A 84 13.80 -0.27 -12.21
CA LYS A 84 14.64 -1.15 -13.05
C LYS A 84 15.00 -0.55 -14.41
N ASN A 85 14.86 0.77 -14.56
CA ASN A 85 15.23 1.54 -15.76
C ASN A 85 14.59 1.02 -17.07
N ASP A 86 13.32 0.62 -17.00
CA ASP A 86 12.51 0.18 -18.14
C ASP A 86 11.49 1.24 -18.59
N GLY A 87 11.47 2.41 -17.94
CA GLY A 87 10.56 3.51 -18.25
C GLY A 87 9.16 3.35 -17.64
N GLU A 88 8.91 2.25 -16.94
CA GLU A 88 7.62 1.94 -16.31
C GLU A 88 7.72 2.07 -14.80
N GLU A 89 6.58 2.37 -14.18
CA GLU A 89 6.46 2.52 -12.74
C GLU A 89 5.86 1.25 -12.12
N HIS A 90 6.57 0.66 -11.16
CA HIS A 90 6.20 -0.62 -10.54
C HIS A 90 6.00 -0.43 -9.04
N TYR A 91 4.77 -0.68 -8.55
CA TYR A 91 4.37 -0.43 -7.17
C TYR A 91 3.61 -1.61 -6.57
N ILE A 92 3.87 -1.88 -5.29
CA ILE A 92 3.04 -2.74 -4.44
C ILE A 92 2.56 -1.90 -3.26
N PRO A 93 1.27 -1.48 -3.23
CA PRO A 93 0.70 -0.83 -2.05
C PRO A 93 0.47 -1.85 -0.94
N PHE A 94 0.70 -1.45 0.31
CA PHE A 94 0.43 -2.29 1.48
C PHE A 94 0.15 -1.45 2.72
N PHE A 95 -0.69 -1.97 3.62
CA PHE A 95 -1.03 -1.30 4.87
C PHE A 95 -0.01 -1.63 5.97
N ALA A 96 0.86 -0.68 6.26
CA ALA A 96 1.90 -0.81 7.26
C ALA A 96 1.39 -0.46 8.66
N ASP A 97 1.92 -1.16 9.67
CA ASP A 97 1.85 -0.82 11.10
C ASP A 97 3.16 -1.25 11.75
N LYS A 98 3.45 -0.75 12.96
CA LYS A 98 4.69 -1.02 13.69
C LYS A 98 4.97 -2.52 13.74
N GLY A 99 6.25 -2.88 13.58
CA GLY A 99 6.71 -4.25 13.49
C GLY A 99 7.25 -4.60 12.11
N VAL A 100 6.95 -5.82 11.64
CA VAL A 100 7.57 -6.38 10.44
C VAL A 100 6.51 -6.73 9.40
N THR A 101 6.65 -6.16 8.20
CA THR A 101 5.93 -6.61 7.00
C THR A 101 6.88 -7.38 6.10
N LYS A 102 6.40 -8.48 5.51
CA LYS A 102 7.10 -9.27 4.50
C LYS A 102 6.38 -9.16 3.16
N ILE A 103 7.13 -8.95 2.09
CA ILE A 103 6.59 -8.95 0.72
C ILE A 103 7.42 -9.89 -0.15
N ASN A 104 6.78 -10.92 -0.70
CA ASN A 104 7.37 -11.81 -1.69
C ASN A 104 6.69 -11.57 -3.04
N THR A 105 7.47 -11.40 -4.10
CA THR A 105 6.93 -11.21 -5.46
C THR A 105 7.92 -11.72 -6.51
N THR A 106 7.54 -11.64 -7.79
CA THR A 106 8.39 -11.96 -8.92
C THR A 106 8.64 -10.72 -9.78
N LEU A 107 9.78 -10.67 -10.49
CA LEU A 107 10.10 -9.54 -11.36
C LEU A 107 9.06 -9.32 -12.48
N ASN A 108 8.46 -10.40 -12.98
CA ASN A 108 7.52 -10.37 -14.11
C ASN A 108 6.12 -9.92 -13.70
N SER A 109 5.73 -10.19 -12.45
CA SER A 109 4.40 -9.91 -11.93
C SER A 109 4.45 -9.02 -10.69
N PHE A 110 5.43 -8.12 -10.63
CA PHE A 110 5.78 -7.37 -9.42
C PHE A 110 4.56 -6.77 -8.71
N SER A 111 3.75 -6.02 -9.44
CA SER A 111 2.57 -5.30 -8.91
C SER A 111 1.32 -6.16 -8.72
N TYR A 112 1.30 -7.41 -9.21
CA TYR A 112 0.07 -8.21 -9.34
C TYR A 112 0.09 -9.52 -8.55
N ASP A 113 1.26 -10.12 -8.37
CA ASP A 113 1.45 -11.42 -7.73
C ASP A 113 2.39 -11.28 -6.54
N SER A 114 2.00 -10.39 -5.62
CA SER A 114 2.71 -10.17 -4.36
C SER A 114 1.99 -10.88 -3.22
N GLU A 115 2.71 -11.71 -2.49
CA GLU A 115 2.29 -12.22 -1.18
C GLU A 115 2.78 -11.26 -0.10
N ILE A 116 1.85 -10.76 0.71
CA ILE A 116 2.15 -9.80 1.77
C ILE A 116 1.76 -10.44 3.10
N THR A 117 2.69 -10.47 4.05
CA THR A 117 2.41 -10.84 5.43
C THR A 117 2.73 -9.65 6.30
N GLY A 118 1.72 -9.05 6.92
CA GLY A 118 1.90 -7.78 7.62
C GLY A 118 0.95 -7.61 8.80
N SER A 119 0.51 -6.37 8.99
CA SER A 119 -0.37 -5.97 10.08
C SER A 119 -1.78 -6.53 9.93
N LYS A 120 -2.59 -6.44 11.00
CA LYS A 120 -4.04 -6.75 10.92
C LYS A 120 -4.77 -5.87 9.90
N HIS A 121 -4.28 -4.65 9.67
CA HIS A 121 -4.82 -3.75 8.65
C HIS A 121 -4.60 -4.31 7.24
N GLN A 122 -3.44 -4.90 6.98
CA GLN A 122 -3.13 -5.55 5.71
C GLN A 122 -4.01 -6.79 5.49
N GLU A 123 -4.19 -7.63 6.51
CA GLU A 123 -5.09 -8.81 6.40
C GLU A 123 -6.51 -8.39 6.01
N LEU A 124 -7.04 -7.32 6.63
CA LEU A 124 -8.38 -6.81 6.32
C LEU A 124 -8.45 -6.19 4.92
N LEU A 125 -7.38 -5.51 4.48
CA LEU A 125 -7.29 -4.99 3.11
C LEU A 125 -7.32 -6.15 2.10
N GLU A 126 -6.58 -7.23 2.34
CA GLU A 126 -6.57 -8.42 1.48
C GLU A 126 -7.93 -9.12 1.44
N GLU A 127 -8.59 -9.28 2.58
CA GLU A 127 -9.95 -9.82 2.65
C GLU A 127 -10.91 -8.98 1.79
N TYR A 128 -10.86 -7.65 1.94
CA TYR A 128 -11.66 -6.72 1.15
C TYR A 128 -11.37 -6.84 -0.35
N LEU A 129 -10.09 -6.78 -0.74
CA LEU A 129 -9.66 -6.89 -2.14
C LEU A 129 -10.02 -8.24 -2.76
N GLY A 130 -9.99 -9.32 -1.98
CA GLY A 130 -10.43 -10.65 -2.40
C GLY A 130 -11.91 -10.71 -2.77
N VAL A 131 -12.76 -9.88 -2.16
CA VAL A 131 -14.16 -9.73 -2.57
C VAL A 131 -14.29 -8.76 -3.74
N MET A 132 -13.53 -7.66 -3.76
CA MET A 132 -13.55 -6.69 -4.86
C MET A 132 -13.13 -7.30 -6.20
N SER A 133 -12.19 -8.25 -6.19
CA SER A 133 -11.77 -8.95 -7.40
C SER A 133 -12.94 -9.65 -8.10
N LYS A 134 -13.89 -10.22 -7.35
CA LYS A 134 -15.08 -10.88 -7.91
C LYS A 134 -16.00 -9.88 -8.60
N PHE A 135 -16.21 -8.71 -8.00
CA PHE A 135 -16.99 -7.65 -8.64
C PHE A 135 -16.29 -7.14 -9.91
N ASN A 136 -14.96 -7.01 -9.88
CA ASN A 136 -14.18 -6.61 -11.05
C ASN A 136 -14.30 -7.64 -12.19
N SER A 137 -14.21 -8.94 -11.89
CA SER A 137 -14.42 -10.00 -12.90
C SER A 137 -15.81 -9.92 -13.53
N GLN A 138 -16.86 -9.80 -12.72
CA GLN A 138 -18.22 -9.66 -13.24
C GLN A 138 -18.39 -8.41 -14.12
N ASN A 139 -17.73 -7.31 -13.76
CA ASN A 139 -17.76 -6.09 -14.56
C ASN A 139 -17.05 -6.27 -15.91
N LEU A 140 -15.94 -7.01 -15.96
CA LEU A 140 -15.26 -7.35 -17.21
C LEU A 140 -16.14 -8.21 -18.12
N ASP A 141 -16.84 -9.21 -17.57
CA ASP A 141 -17.78 -10.04 -18.32
C ASP A 141 -18.90 -9.19 -18.96
N ILE A 142 -19.39 -8.19 -18.23
CA ILE A 142 -20.42 -7.27 -18.72
C ILE A 142 -19.87 -6.37 -19.83
N ILE A 143 -18.65 -5.86 -19.67
CA ILE A 143 -18.01 -5.02 -20.70
C ILE A 143 -17.86 -5.82 -22.01
N GLU A 144 -17.40 -7.07 -21.92
CA GLU A 144 -17.29 -7.96 -23.07
C GLU A 144 -18.66 -8.20 -23.73
N ALA A 145 -19.66 -8.57 -22.94
CA ALA A 145 -21.01 -8.82 -23.45
C ALA A 145 -21.63 -7.56 -24.09
N SER A 146 -21.37 -6.39 -23.51
CA SER A 146 -21.86 -5.09 -24.02
C SER A 146 -21.23 -4.78 -25.38
N PHE A 147 -19.93 -5.02 -25.53
CA PHE A 147 -19.23 -4.84 -26.81
C PHE A 147 -19.80 -5.75 -27.91
N ILE A 148 -20.14 -6.99 -27.58
CA ILE A 148 -20.77 -7.93 -28.52
C ILE A 148 -22.19 -7.48 -28.91
N ALA A 149 -22.99 -7.03 -27.93
CA ALA A 149 -24.35 -6.57 -28.18
C ALA A 149 -24.37 -5.29 -29.03
N GLN A 150 -23.43 -4.37 -28.79
CA GLN A 150 -23.24 -3.16 -29.62
C GLN A 150 -22.95 -3.51 -31.09
N GLN A 151 -22.05 -4.46 -31.35
CA GLN A 151 -21.77 -4.90 -32.72
C GLN A 151 -23.00 -5.47 -33.44
N LYS A 152 -23.91 -6.08 -32.69
CA LYS A 152 -25.15 -6.66 -33.21
C LYS A 152 -26.32 -5.67 -33.27
N ASN A 153 -26.14 -4.43 -32.78
CA ASN A 153 -27.22 -3.46 -32.57
C ASN A 153 -28.38 -4.02 -31.72
N ASP A 154 -28.07 -4.87 -30.74
CA ASP A 154 -29.07 -5.47 -29.85
C ASP A 154 -29.33 -4.58 -28.63
N SER A 155 -30.25 -3.64 -28.78
CA SER A 155 -30.58 -2.68 -27.73
C SER A 155 -31.19 -3.32 -26.48
N ILE A 156 -31.93 -4.43 -26.63
CA ILE A 156 -32.59 -5.11 -25.50
C ILE A 156 -31.53 -5.72 -24.58
N THR A 157 -30.53 -6.39 -25.17
CA THR A 157 -29.43 -6.95 -24.40
C THR A 157 -28.61 -5.84 -23.73
N LEU A 158 -28.38 -4.71 -24.41
CA LEU A 158 -27.66 -3.57 -23.82
C LEU A 158 -28.39 -3.01 -22.60
N ASP A 159 -29.70 -2.75 -22.69
CA ASP A 159 -30.49 -2.26 -21.55
C ASP A 159 -30.43 -3.24 -20.36
N SER A 160 -30.43 -4.55 -20.63
CA SER A 160 -30.30 -5.56 -19.59
C SER A 160 -28.92 -5.56 -18.93
N LEU A 161 -27.84 -5.40 -19.72
CA LEU A 161 -26.47 -5.35 -19.22
C LEU A 161 -26.20 -4.08 -18.40
N ASP A 162 -26.76 -2.94 -18.81
CA ASP A 162 -26.67 -1.69 -18.04
C ASP A 162 -27.34 -1.82 -16.67
N ASN A 163 -28.51 -2.47 -16.61
CA ASN A 163 -29.17 -2.75 -15.34
C ASN A 163 -28.35 -3.68 -14.43
N LEU A 164 -27.71 -4.70 -15.00
CA LEU A 164 -26.83 -5.61 -14.26
C LEU A 164 -25.58 -4.89 -13.74
N SER A 165 -24.97 -4.05 -14.56
CA SER A 165 -23.82 -3.21 -14.18
C SER A 165 -24.16 -2.30 -13.00
N ASN A 166 -25.30 -1.59 -13.09
CA ASN A 166 -25.80 -0.76 -12.00
C ASN A 166 -26.05 -1.54 -10.70
N ASN A 167 -26.54 -2.79 -10.80
CA ASN A 167 -26.73 -3.64 -9.63
C ASN A 167 -25.40 -4.02 -8.97
N ILE A 168 -24.39 -4.40 -9.76
CA ILE A 168 -23.06 -4.73 -9.28
C ILE A 168 -22.42 -3.55 -8.55
N ILE A 169 -22.51 -2.35 -9.12
CA ILE A 169 -21.99 -1.12 -8.49
C ILE A 169 -22.65 -0.88 -7.13
N LYS A 170 -23.98 -1.01 -7.05
CA LYS A 170 -24.71 -0.87 -5.77
C LYS A 170 -24.27 -1.91 -4.75
N ARG A 171 -24.10 -3.17 -5.15
CA ARG A 171 -23.64 -4.25 -4.28
C ARG A 171 -22.20 -4.06 -3.82
N LYS A 172 -21.32 -3.58 -4.69
CA LYS A 172 -19.95 -3.20 -4.36
C LYS A 172 -19.94 -2.16 -3.24
N TYR A 173 -20.66 -1.04 -3.42
CA TYR A 173 -20.72 0.00 -2.39
C TYR A 173 -21.37 -0.49 -1.09
N ALA A 174 -22.45 -1.27 -1.16
CA ALA A 174 -23.07 -1.84 0.02
C ALA A 174 -22.09 -2.72 0.81
N TYR A 175 -21.28 -3.54 0.12
CA TYR A 175 -20.24 -4.34 0.75
C TYR A 175 -19.15 -3.46 1.37
N THR A 176 -18.63 -2.47 0.64
CA THR A 176 -17.60 -1.55 1.16
C THR A 176 -18.07 -0.81 2.41
N ILE A 177 -19.30 -0.31 2.41
CA ILE A 177 -19.91 0.37 3.56
C ILE A 177 -20.04 -0.60 4.75
N GLN A 178 -20.59 -1.79 4.53
CA GLN A 178 -20.75 -2.78 5.60
C GLN A 178 -19.40 -3.23 6.17
N PHE A 179 -18.41 -3.43 5.32
CA PHE A 179 -17.06 -3.83 5.72
C PHE A 179 -16.39 -2.74 6.58
N ALA A 180 -16.53 -1.47 6.19
CA ALA A 180 -16.03 -0.34 6.99
C ALA A 180 -16.77 -0.25 8.34
N MET A 181 -18.10 -0.39 8.36
CA MET A 181 -18.89 -0.39 9.60
C MET A 181 -18.50 -1.52 10.56
N ASN A 182 -18.21 -2.71 10.03
CA ASN A 182 -17.81 -3.87 10.84
C ASN A 182 -16.38 -3.75 11.40
N ASN A 183 -15.54 -2.91 10.79
CA ASN A 183 -14.14 -2.71 11.15
C ASN A 183 -13.89 -1.30 11.73
N LYS A 184 -14.90 -0.73 12.43
CA LYS A 184 -14.91 0.64 12.98
C LYS A 184 -13.74 1.01 13.89
N ASP A 185 -13.09 0.02 14.49
CA ASP A 185 -11.95 0.18 15.40
C ASP A 185 -10.60 -0.02 14.66
N ASN A 186 -10.61 -0.06 13.32
CA ASN A 186 -9.44 -0.27 12.49
C ASN A 186 -9.28 0.84 11.43
N ALA A 187 -8.03 1.24 11.14
CA ALA A 187 -7.70 2.27 10.14
C ALA A 187 -8.21 1.98 8.72
N ILE A 188 -8.52 0.71 8.41
CA ILE A 188 -9.12 0.31 7.13
C ILE A 188 -10.50 0.96 6.92
N ALA A 189 -11.29 1.16 7.97
CA ALA A 189 -12.65 1.69 7.86
C ALA A 189 -12.69 3.12 7.29
N PRO A 190 -11.99 4.12 7.88
CA PRO A 190 -11.95 5.45 7.28
C PRO A 190 -11.20 5.48 5.94
N TYR A 191 -10.20 4.63 5.73
CA TYR A 191 -9.51 4.50 4.44
C TYR A 191 -10.48 4.10 3.32
N LEU A 192 -11.26 3.04 3.52
CA LEU A 192 -12.24 2.58 2.52
C LEU A 192 -13.32 3.64 2.29
N ALA A 193 -13.78 4.32 3.33
CA ALA A 193 -14.76 5.40 3.17
C ALA A 193 -14.21 6.56 2.32
N LEU A 194 -12.95 6.94 2.52
CA LEU A 194 -12.29 8.02 1.79
C LEU A 194 -12.07 7.69 0.31
N TYR A 195 -11.56 6.50 0.02
CA TYR A 195 -11.01 6.21 -1.32
C TYR A 195 -11.88 5.27 -2.13
N GLU A 196 -12.57 4.32 -1.48
CA GLU A 196 -13.37 3.29 -2.16
C GLU A 196 -14.86 3.65 -2.22
N ALA A 197 -15.36 4.45 -1.28
CA ALA A 197 -16.77 4.83 -1.19
C ALA A 197 -17.05 6.32 -1.49
N GLN A 198 -16.10 7.05 -2.10
CA GLN A 198 -16.21 8.49 -2.35
C GLN A 198 -17.48 8.95 -3.11
N HIS A 199 -18.04 8.09 -3.97
CA HIS A 199 -19.26 8.37 -4.75
C HIS A 199 -20.52 7.72 -4.15
N ALA A 200 -20.40 7.05 -2.99
CA ALA A 200 -21.56 6.54 -2.29
C ALA A 200 -22.40 7.71 -1.73
N ASN A 201 -23.66 7.43 -1.38
CA ASN A 201 -24.51 8.44 -0.78
C ASN A 201 -23.84 9.02 0.49
N PRO A 202 -23.68 10.35 0.59
CA PRO A 202 -23.19 11.08 1.76
C PRO A 202 -23.62 10.55 3.13
N VAL A 203 -24.87 10.11 3.27
CA VAL A 203 -25.45 9.59 4.52
C VAL A 203 -24.69 8.35 5.03
N TYR A 204 -24.23 7.49 4.13
CA TYR A 204 -23.46 6.30 4.53
C TYR A 204 -22.05 6.65 4.97
N ILE A 205 -21.42 7.65 4.34
CA ILE A 205 -20.10 8.14 4.73
C ILE A 205 -20.15 8.74 6.14
N ASP A 206 -21.19 9.52 6.44
CA ASP A 206 -21.43 10.07 7.78
C ASP A 206 -21.67 8.95 8.80
N SER A 207 -22.41 7.91 8.42
CA SER A 207 -22.68 6.76 9.27
C SER A 207 -21.41 6.00 9.63
N ILE A 208 -20.53 5.74 8.65
CA ILE A 208 -19.21 5.13 8.88
C ILE A 208 -18.41 5.99 9.86
N TYR A 209 -18.25 7.28 9.56
CA TYR A 209 -17.47 8.18 10.41
C TYR A 209 -17.98 8.22 11.85
N ASN A 210 -19.30 8.34 12.04
CA ASN A 210 -19.90 8.39 13.37
C ASN A 210 -19.67 7.10 14.16
N ASN A 211 -19.65 5.95 13.48
CA ASN A 211 -19.43 4.64 14.09
C ASN A 211 -17.96 4.37 14.48
N LEU A 212 -17.01 5.09 13.87
CA LEU A 212 -15.58 4.93 14.18
C LEU A 212 -15.28 5.13 15.67
N SER A 213 -14.31 4.34 16.16
CA SER A 213 -13.75 4.50 17.49
C SER A 213 -13.12 5.88 17.67
N LEU A 214 -13.00 6.36 18.92
CA LEU A 214 -12.36 7.65 19.19
C LEU A 214 -10.90 7.67 18.73
N GLU A 215 -10.19 6.56 18.93
CA GLU A 215 -8.81 6.38 18.46
C GLU A 215 -8.73 6.50 16.93
N VAL A 216 -9.58 5.77 16.20
CA VAL A 216 -9.61 5.81 14.74
C VAL A 216 -10.05 7.18 14.22
N LYS A 217 -10.99 7.87 14.87
CA LYS A 217 -11.34 9.26 14.50
C LYS A 217 -10.16 10.22 14.60
N ASN A 218 -9.28 10.00 15.57
CA ASN A 218 -8.09 10.81 15.80
C ASN A 218 -6.87 10.39 14.97
N SER A 219 -6.98 9.28 14.22
CA SER A 219 -5.95 8.80 13.28
C SER A 219 -5.89 9.64 12.00
N LEU A 220 -4.83 9.47 11.19
CA LEU A 220 -4.64 10.12 9.90
C LEU A 220 -5.87 10.02 9.00
N TYR A 221 -6.34 8.80 8.75
CA TYR A 221 -7.49 8.56 7.86
C TYR A 221 -8.80 9.03 8.50
N GLY A 222 -8.96 8.88 9.82
CA GLY A 222 -10.12 9.40 10.53
C GLY A 222 -10.26 10.91 10.41
N LYS A 223 -9.17 11.65 10.65
CA LYS A 223 -9.13 13.11 10.51
C LYS A 223 -9.44 13.54 9.08
N LYS A 224 -8.78 12.93 8.08
CA LYS A 224 -9.03 13.20 6.65
C LYS A 224 -10.49 12.99 6.28
N LEU A 225 -11.12 11.90 6.77
CA LEU A 225 -12.55 11.64 6.53
C LEU A 225 -13.44 12.70 7.18
N GLY A 226 -13.14 13.08 8.42
CA GLY A 226 -13.84 14.16 9.11
C GLY A 226 -13.78 15.49 8.37
N GLU A 227 -12.62 15.84 7.82
CA GLU A 227 -12.45 17.04 6.99
C GLU A 227 -13.27 17.00 5.70
N VAL A 228 -13.30 15.85 5.01
CA VAL A 228 -14.13 15.68 3.80
C VAL A 228 -15.61 15.91 4.14
N ILE A 229 -16.09 15.33 5.25
CA ILE A 229 -17.47 15.52 5.71
C ILE A 229 -17.74 16.99 6.07
N ALA A 230 -16.81 17.65 6.74
CA ALA A 230 -16.94 19.07 7.11
C ALA A 230 -16.99 19.98 5.87
N ARG A 231 -16.10 19.78 4.90
CA ARG A 231 -16.06 20.55 3.63
C ARG A 231 -17.35 20.40 2.81
N ARG A 232 -17.93 19.20 2.80
CA ARG A 232 -19.22 18.97 2.14
C ARG A 232 -20.32 19.81 2.78
N LYS A 233 -20.41 19.78 4.12
CA LYS A 233 -21.42 20.53 4.89
C LYS A 233 -21.27 22.05 4.83
N SER A 234 -20.07 22.57 4.56
CA SER A 234 -19.85 24.00 4.38
C SER A 234 -20.11 24.49 2.95
N SER A 235 -20.25 23.56 1.99
CA SER A 235 -20.52 23.87 0.58
C SER A 235 -22.01 23.75 0.23
N ASP A 236 -22.81 23.21 1.16
CA ASP A 236 -24.28 23.17 1.13
C ASP A 236 -24.86 24.43 1.79
#